data_AF-A0A841BNV3-F1
#
_entry.id   AF-A0A841BNV3-F1
#
_cell.length_a   1.000
_cell.length_b   1.000
_cell.length_c   1.000
_cell.angle_alpha   90.00
_cell.angle_beta   90.00
_cell.angle_gamma   90.00
#
_symmetry.space_group_name_H-M   'P 1'
#
loop_
_entity.id
_entity.type
_entity.pdbx_description
1 polymer ?
#
loop_
_entity_poly.entity_id
_entity_poly.type
_entity_poly.pdbx_seq_one_letter_code
_entity_poly.pdbx_strand_id
1 'polypeptide(L)'
;MLEIAIDALDIASIRPFWKAILGYADEPGSPGPEDPIVDPLGQNPAIWFQQMDAPRPQRNRIHFDVSVPHDEAPQRIAAALAAGGVLLSDAAAPRFWVLADAEGNEACITTWQGRD
;
A
#
# COMPACT_ATOMS: atom_id res chain seq x y z
N MET A 1 -2.63 3.96 20.45
CA MET A 1 -2.17 3.00 19.42
C MET A 1 -3.33 2.84 18.45
N LEU A 2 -3.07 3.08 17.17
CA LEU A 2 -4.05 2.96 16.09
C LEU A 2 -3.46 1.97 15.09
N GLU A 3 -4.32 1.09 14.57
CA GLU A 3 -3.99 0.15 13.51
C GLU A 3 -5.07 0.27 12.44
N ILE A 4 -4.71 -0.10 11.21
CA ILE A 4 -5.63 -0.10 10.07
C ILE A 4 -5.75 -1.53 9.57
N ALA A 5 -6.98 -2.01 9.49
CA ALA A 5 -7.31 -3.28 8.85
C ALA A 5 -7.66 -3.05 7.38
N ILE A 6 -7.12 -3.89 6.49
CA ILE A 6 -7.56 -4.01 5.10
C ILE A 6 -8.21 -5.38 4.94
N ASP A 7 -9.51 -5.38 4.66
CA ASP A 7 -10.22 -6.61 4.35
C ASP A 7 -9.77 -7.16 2.99
N ALA A 8 -9.46 -8.47 2.95
CA ALA A 8 -8.88 -9.13 1.79
C ALA A 8 -9.49 -10.52 1.57
N LEU A 9 -9.71 -10.88 0.31
CA LEU A 9 -10.05 -12.24 -0.09
C LEU A 9 -8.80 -13.13 -0.27
N ASP A 10 -7.71 -12.55 -0.76
CA ASP A 10 -6.41 -13.21 -0.92
C ASP A 10 -5.31 -12.31 -0.37
N ILE A 11 -5.02 -12.47 0.93
CA ILE A 11 -3.97 -11.72 1.63
C ILE A 11 -2.61 -11.86 0.94
N ALA A 12 -2.28 -13.06 0.43
CA ALA A 12 -0.98 -13.30 -0.19
C ALA A 12 -0.81 -12.50 -1.49
N SER A 13 -1.91 -12.21 -2.20
CA SER A 13 -1.90 -11.41 -3.42
C SER A 13 -1.74 -9.90 -3.17
N ILE A 14 -2.24 -9.36 -2.06
CA ILE A 14 -2.22 -7.91 -1.80
C ILE A 14 -1.11 -7.47 -0.84
N ARG A 15 -0.71 -8.32 0.12
CA ARG A 15 0.28 -7.96 1.16
C ARG A 15 1.61 -7.45 0.59
N PRO A 16 2.21 -8.07 -0.45
CA PRO A 16 3.46 -7.58 -1.02
C PRO A 16 3.36 -6.16 -1.57
N PHE A 17 2.24 -5.81 -2.21
CA PHE A 17 1.98 -4.46 -2.71
C PHE A 17 1.99 -3.44 -1.57
N TRP A 18 1.27 -3.72 -0.49
CA TRP A 18 1.18 -2.81 0.66
C TRP A 18 2.53 -2.62 1.36
N LYS A 19 3.33 -3.68 1.51
CA LYS A 19 4.72 -3.58 1.99
C LYS A 19 5.55 -2.66 1.10
N ALA A 20 5.50 -2.91 -0.21
CA ALA A 20 6.28 -2.17 -1.18
C ALA A 20 5.89 -0.69 -1.24
N ILE A 21 4.60 -0.37 -1.33
CA ILE A 21 4.13 1.01 -1.52
C ILE A 21 4.33 1.86 -0.26
N LEU A 22 4.09 1.30 0.93
CA LEU A 22 4.29 1.99 2.20
C LEU A 22 5.76 2.04 2.63
N GLY A 23 6.60 1.13 2.12
CA GLY A 23 7.97 0.96 2.60
C GLY A 23 8.01 0.25 3.97
N TYR A 24 7.01 -0.60 4.23
CA TYR A 24 6.84 -1.31 5.49
C TYR A 24 7.50 -2.70 5.46
N ALA A 25 7.76 -3.26 6.64
CA ALA A 25 8.31 -4.59 6.83
C ALA A 25 7.34 -5.49 7.64
N ASP A 26 7.60 -6.79 7.70
CA ASP A 26 6.87 -7.67 8.63
C ASP A 26 7.26 -7.32 10.08
N GLU A 27 6.31 -7.47 11.01
CA GLU A 27 6.61 -7.32 12.42
C GLU A 27 7.65 -8.36 12.88
N PRO A 28 8.73 -7.94 13.59
CA PRO A 28 9.73 -8.88 14.10
C PRO A 28 9.12 -9.94 15.01
N GLY A 29 9.28 -11.21 14.64
CA GLY A 29 8.77 -12.36 15.40
C GLY A 29 7.37 -12.83 14.98
N SER A 30 6.70 -12.11 14.07
CA SER A 30 5.34 -12.41 13.58
C SER A 30 5.28 -12.27 12.05
N PRO A 31 5.87 -13.20 11.26
CA PRO A 31 5.92 -13.10 9.79
C PRO A 31 4.74 -13.79 9.08
N GLY A 32 3.68 -14.13 9.81
CA GLY A 32 2.49 -14.76 9.26
C GLY A 32 1.73 -13.85 8.29
N PRO A 33 0.89 -14.44 7.42
CA PRO A 33 0.13 -13.67 6.43
C PRO A 33 -0.84 -12.66 7.08
N GLU A 34 -1.44 -13.02 8.21
CA GLU A 34 -2.39 -12.19 8.97
C GLU A 34 -1.69 -11.24 9.97
N ASP A 35 -0.40 -11.44 10.24
CA ASP A 35 0.37 -10.58 11.15
C ASP A 35 0.57 -9.19 10.53
N PRO A 36 0.67 -8.11 11.32
CA PRO A 36 0.80 -6.77 10.77
C PRO A 36 2.08 -6.57 9.96
N ILE A 37 2.02 -5.64 9.01
CA ILE A 37 3.18 -4.95 8.47
C ILE A 37 3.35 -3.63 9.21
N VAL A 38 4.59 -3.27 9.52
CA VAL A 38 4.93 -2.15 10.37
C VAL A 38 5.88 -1.19 9.67
N ASP A 39 5.73 0.09 9.99
CA ASP A 39 6.74 1.10 9.69
C ASP A 39 8.04 0.72 10.43
N PRO A 40 9.18 0.52 9.74
CA PRO A 40 10.43 0.17 10.37
C PRO A 40 10.92 1.20 11.41
N LEU A 41 10.44 2.45 11.33
CA LEU A 41 10.74 3.53 12.27
C LEU A 41 9.70 3.66 13.39
N GLY A 42 8.60 2.90 13.34
CA GLY A 42 7.54 2.90 14.34
C GLY A 42 6.77 4.22 14.45
N GLN A 43 6.78 5.06 13.41
CA GLN A 43 6.15 6.38 13.44
C GLN A 43 4.69 6.36 12.96
N ASN A 44 4.35 5.42 12.08
CA ASN A 44 3.04 5.32 11.45
C ASN A 44 2.25 4.09 11.95
N PRO A 45 0.90 4.08 11.81
CA PRO A 45 0.07 2.93 12.18
C PRO A 45 0.52 1.64 11.48
N ALA A 46 0.42 0.53 12.20
CA ALA A 46 0.54 -0.80 11.61
C ALA A 46 -0.65 -1.07 10.69
N ILE A 47 -0.41 -1.82 9.61
CA ILE A 47 -1.44 -2.30 8.70
C ILE A 47 -1.53 -3.81 8.87
N TRP A 48 -2.74 -4.34 9.06
CA TRP A 48 -2.99 -5.78 9.07
C TRP A 48 -4.10 -6.14 8.10
N PHE A 49 -4.18 -7.41 7.74
CA PHE A 49 -5.09 -7.88 6.70
C PHE A 49 -6.12 -8.82 7.30
N GLN A 50 -7.40 -8.49 7.14
CA GLN A 50 -8.49 -9.33 7.63
C GLN A 50 -8.92 -10.29 6.53
N GLN A 51 -8.72 -11.59 6.75
CA GLN A 51 -9.18 -12.61 5.82
C GLN A 51 -10.71 -12.60 5.75
N MET A 52 -11.23 -12.55 4.54
CA MET A 52 -12.66 -12.60 4.23
C MET A 52 -12.98 -13.86 3.43
N ASP A 53 -14.12 -14.48 3.72
CA ASP A 53 -14.64 -15.63 2.96
C ASP A 53 -15.53 -15.21 1.77
N ALA A 54 -16.00 -13.95 1.78
CA ALA A 54 -16.84 -13.38 0.75
C ALA A 54 -16.61 -11.86 0.64
N PRO A 55 -16.76 -11.28 -0.57
CA PRO A 55 -16.56 -9.85 -0.75
C PRO A 55 -17.60 -9.04 0.03
N ARG A 56 -17.20 -7.86 0.50
CA ARG A 56 -18.15 -6.86 0.99
C ARG A 56 -19.13 -6.46 -0.12
N PRO A 57 -20.35 -5.99 0.21
CA PRO A 57 -21.30 -5.48 -0.79
C PRO A 57 -20.74 -4.33 -1.64
N GLN A 58 -19.74 -3.60 -1.13
CA GLN A 58 -18.96 -2.61 -1.86
C GLN A 58 -17.48 -2.90 -1.64
N ARG A 59 -16.63 -2.53 -2.61
CA ARG A 59 -15.17 -2.58 -2.43
C ARG A 59 -14.72 -1.71 -1.25
N ASN A 60 -13.52 -1.96 -0.74
CA ASN A 60 -12.92 -1.05 0.23
C ASN A 60 -12.74 0.32 -0.43
N ARG A 61 -13.34 1.35 0.16
CA ARG A 61 -13.21 2.74 -0.32
C ARG A 61 -12.07 3.44 0.42
N ILE A 62 -10.93 2.77 0.49
CA ILE A 62 -9.71 3.30 1.10
C ILE A 62 -8.81 3.88 0.02
N HIS A 63 -8.07 4.93 0.38
CA HIS A 63 -7.06 5.54 -0.48
C HIS A 63 -5.93 6.07 0.40
N PHE A 64 -4.70 5.65 0.15
CA PHE A 64 -3.51 6.07 0.91
C PHE A 64 -2.62 6.97 0.07
N ASP A 65 -2.33 8.19 0.55
CA ASP A 65 -1.34 9.07 -0.09
C ASP A 65 0.01 8.92 0.61
N VAL A 66 0.94 8.21 -0.04
CA VAL A 66 2.29 7.99 0.48
C VAL A 66 3.21 9.07 -0.08
N SER A 67 3.66 9.98 0.78
CA SER A 67 4.61 11.03 0.41
C SER A 67 6.04 10.50 0.51
N VAL A 68 6.78 10.60 -0.59
CA VAL A 68 8.19 10.18 -0.68
C VAL A 68 9.06 11.28 -1.28
N PRO A 69 10.39 11.26 -1.04
CA PRO A 69 11.33 12.04 -1.82
C PRO A 69 11.15 11.78 -3.32
N HIS A 70 11.25 12.83 -4.13
CA HIS A 70 11.02 12.75 -5.58
C HIS A 70 11.91 11.72 -6.30
N ASP A 71 13.13 11.53 -5.81
CA ASP A 71 14.14 10.60 -6.28
C ASP A 71 13.87 9.15 -5.83
N GLU A 72 13.10 8.94 -4.77
CA GLU A 72 12.63 7.61 -4.35
C GLU A 72 11.36 7.16 -5.10
N ALA A 73 10.55 8.09 -5.60
CA ALA A 73 9.27 7.77 -6.23
C ALA A 73 9.38 6.72 -7.36
N PRO A 74 10.33 6.79 -8.31
CA PRO A 74 10.45 5.77 -9.35
C PRO A 74 10.74 4.37 -8.80
N GLN A 75 11.62 4.27 -7.79
CA GLN A 75 11.94 2.99 -7.16
C GLN A 75 10.73 2.43 -6.41
N ARG A 76 10.00 3.29 -5.69
CA ARG A 76 8.81 2.89 -4.94
C ARG A 76 7.69 2.36 -5.85
N ILE A 77 7.44 3.06 -6.95
CA ILE A 77 6.48 2.65 -7.98
C ILE A 77 6.91 1.31 -8.59
N ALA A 78 8.18 1.18 -8.99
CA ALA A 78 8.69 -0.06 -9.57
C ALA A 78 8.57 -1.25 -8.60
N ALA A 79 8.85 -1.05 -7.31
CA ALA A 79 8.70 -2.08 -6.30
C ALA A 79 7.22 -2.50 -6.11
N ALA A 80 6.29 -1.55 -6.09
CA ALA A 80 4.86 -1.84 -5.99
C ALA A 80 4.34 -2.62 -7.21
N LEU A 81 4.79 -2.26 -8.42
CA LEU A 81 4.45 -2.99 -9.65
C LEU A 81 5.05 -4.41 -9.66
N ALA A 82 6.31 -4.56 -9.25
CA ALA A 82 6.95 -5.88 -9.13
C ALA A 82 6.26 -6.77 -8.08
N ALA A 83 5.62 -6.16 -7.08
CA ALA A 83 4.83 -6.84 -6.05
C ALA A 83 3.40 -7.19 -6.49
N GLY A 84 3.08 -7.09 -7.79
CA GLY A 84 1.76 -7.43 -8.34
C GLY A 84 0.77 -6.26 -8.41
N GLY A 85 1.20 -5.05 -8.04
CA GLY A 85 0.39 -3.85 -8.20
C GLY A 85 0.20 -3.44 -9.65
N VAL A 86 -0.81 -2.60 -9.89
CA VAL A 86 -1.13 -2.04 -11.21
C VAL A 86 -1.07 -0.53 -11.13
N LEU A 87 -0.42 0.12 -12.11
CA LEU A 87 -0.49 1.56 -12.30
C LEU A 87 -1.84 1.90 -12.93
N LEU A 88 -2.70 2.60 -12.18
CA LEU A 88 -4.01 3.03 -12.67
C LEU A 88 -3.95 4.37 -13.40
N SER A 89 -3.09 5.29 -12.94
CA SER A 89 -2.94 6.61 -13.55
C SER A 89 -1.61 7.27 -13.19
N ASP A 90 -0.96 7.85 -14.18
CA ASP A 90 0.19 8.75 -14.05
C ASP A 90 -0.10 10.16 -14.59
N ALA A 91 -1.37 10.46 -14.89
CA ALA A 91 -1.78 11.71 -15.54
C ALA A 91 -1.45 12.97 -14.70
N ALA A 92 -1.25 12.80 -13.40
CA ALA A 92 -0.88 13.88 -12.47
C ALA A 92 0.62 13.89 -12.10
N ALA A 93 1.44 13.02 -12.69
CA ALA A 93 2.87 13.00 -12.45
C ALA A 93 3.52 14.36 -12.80
N PRO A 94 4.52 14.83 -12.03
CA PRO A 94 5.16 14.14 -10.91
C PRO A 94 4.48 14.36 -9.54
N ARG A 95 3.30 15.03 -9.48
CA ARG A 95 2.62 15.25 -8.19
C ARG A 95 2.25 13.95 -7.51
N PHE A 96 1.62 13.04 -8.26
CA PHE A 96 1.28 11.71 -7.78
C PHE A 96 1.02 10.72 -8.92
N TRP A 97 1.13 9.44 -8.58
CA TRP A 97 0.77 8.28 -9.39
C TRP A 97 -0.22 7.44 -8.60
N VAL A 98 -1.31 7.00 -9.21
CA VAL A 98 -2.32 6.13 -8.59
C VAL A 98 -2.00 4.69 -8.94
N LEU A 99 -1.84 3.85 -7.93
CA LEU A 99 -1.67 2.41 -8.06
C LEU A 99 -2.78 1.67 -7.33
N ALA A 100 -2.96 0.40 -7.65
CA ALA A 100 -3.82 -0.50 -6.90
C ALA A 100 -3.19 -1.87 -6.68
N ASP A 101 -3.61 -2.53 -5.60
CA ASP A 101 -3.32 -3.94 -5.37
C ASP A 101 -4.18 -4.87 -6.26
N ALA A 102 -4.00 -6.18 -6.10
CA ALA A 102 -4.71 -7.20 -6.86
C ALA A 102 -6.24 -7.21 -6.63
N GLU A 103 -6.73 -6.62 -5.54
CA GLU A 103 -8.16 -6.51 -5.21
C GLU A 103 -8.75 -5.13 -5.56
N GLY A 104 -7.94 -4.23 -6.11
CA GLY A 104 -8.37 -2.91 -6.54
C GLY A 104 -8.41 -1.87 -5.41
N ASN A 105 -7.76 -2.12 -4.27
CA ASN A 105 -7.56 -1.10 -3.25
C ASN A 105 -6.53 -0.09 -3.73
N GLU A 106 -6.84 1.21 -3.62
CA GLU A 106 -6.06 2.27 -4.25
C GLU A 106 -5.07 2.93 -3.27
N ALA A 107 -3.91 3.34 -3.79
CA ALA A 107 -2.94 4.15 -3.08
C ALA A 107 -2.11 4.98 -4.06
N CYS A 108 -1.72 6.19 -3.64
CA CYS A 108 -0.83 7.05 -4.41
C CYS A 108 0.59 7.04 -3.87
N ILE A 109 1.56 7.04 -4.79
CA ILE A 109 2.88 7.61 -4.52
C ILE A 109 2.82 9.07 -4.87
N THR A 110 3.22 9.93 -3.94
CA THR A 110 3.12 11.38 -4.09
C THR A 110 4.45 12.05 -3.80
N THR A 111 4.75 13.15 -4.50
CA THR A 111 5.95 13.95 -4.27
C THR A 111 5.57 15.41 -4.03
N TRP A 112 6.54 16.20 -3.58
CA TRP A 112 6.40 17.64 -3.45
C TRP A 112 6.38 18.37 -4.81
N GLN A 113 6.81 17.72 -5.90
CA GLN A 113 6.94 18.35 -7.21
C GLN A 113 5.56 18.62 -7.84
N GLY A 114 5.45 19.75 -8.54
CA GLY A 114 4.26 20.10 -9.34
C GLY A 114 3.02 20.46 -8.54
N ARG A 115 3.13 20.68 -7.22
CA ARG A 115 2.02 20.99 -6.29
C ARG A 115 1.72 22.50 -6.14
N ASP A 116 2.12 23.31 -7.10
CA ASP A 116 1.88 24.77 -7.11
C ASP A 116 0.39 25.14 -7.04
#